data_AF-A0A078MEQ8-F1
#
_entry.id   AF-A0A078MEQ8-F1
#
_cell.length_a   1.000
_cell.length_b   1.000
_cell.length_c   1.000
_cell.angle_alpha   90.00
_cell.angle_beta   90.00
_cell.angle_gamma   90.00
#
_symmetry.space_group_name_H-M   'P 1'
#
loop_
_entity.id
_entity.type
_entity.pdbx_description
1 polymer ?
#
loop_
_entity_poly.entity_id
_entity_poly.type
_entity_poly.pdbx_seq_one_letter_code
_entity_poly.pdbx_strand_id
1 'polypeptide(L)'
;MGWLFSYRNRMDLIQELLAPDRNYIRNRKVLQHALVGNELWMVVRLKLKIAGVVNDNAVGDVYTYIVCELLACADGLWGHKSIPEKMGPFYYGCPLHFLDITPDGNNLEWRAKLREIHRQRAPAHSVQERDTALFPTGKVVITRAVYELVCRGLVNPYQYLRRHVAGDWGDLCDEDKATNLMALDEHGQLFSSYGIPVEGASKLWVITEGDRSVTTLLLPSDY
;
A
#
# COMPACT_ATOMS: atom_id res chain seq x y z
N MET A 1 -23.62 -13.13 -4.76
CA MET A 1 -23.42 -12.19 -5.90
C MET A 1 -22.24 -12.67 -6.72
N GLY A 2 -22.43 -12.74 -8.04
CA GLY A 2 -21.41 -13.20 -9.00
C GLY A 2 -20.40 -12.12 -9.35
N TRP A 3 -19.44 -12.46 -10.18
CA TRP A 3 -18.52 -11.50 -10.79
C TRP A 3 -19.25 -10.67 -11.84
N LEU A 4 -19.00 -9.35 -11.86
CA LEU A 4 -19.43 -8.47 -12.94
C LEU A 4 -18.18 -7.86 -13.57
N PHE A 5 -17.92 -8.16 -14.85
CA PHE A 5 -16.79 -7.64 -15.62
C PHE A 5 -17.27 -6.58 -16.60
N SER A 6 -16.92 -5.32 -16.37
CA SER A 6 -17.46 -4.19 -17.13
C SER A 6 -16.45 -3.09 -17.43
N TYR A 7 -15.23 -3.16 -16.88
CA TYR A 7 -14.24 -2.09 -16.99
C TYR A 7 -13.07 -2.50 -17.88
N ARG A 8 -12.65 -1.65 -18.80
CA ARG A 8 -11.50 -1.95 -19.66
C ARG A 8 -10.16 -1.85 -18.94
N ASN A 9 -10.11 -1.13 -17.83
CA ASN A 9 -8.91 -1.01 -17.03
C ASN A 9 -9.23 -1.14 -15.54
N ARG A 10 -8.21 -1.59 -14.81
CA ARG A 10 -8.29 -1.85 -13.37
C ARG A 10 -8.46 -0.57 -12.56
N MET A 11 -7.86 0.52 -13.01
CA MET A 11 -7.83 1.76 -12.25
C MET A 11 -9.20 2.42 -12.24
N ASP A 12 -9.90 2.45 -13.36
CA ASP A 12 -11.28 2.95 -13.47
C ASP A 12 -12.23 2.14 -12.60
N LEU A 13 -12.10 0.81 -12.58
CA LEU A 13 -12.85 -0.03 -11.66
C LEU A 13 -12.58 0.37 -10.21
N ILE A 14 -11.31 0.55 -9.83
CA ILE A 14 -10.96 0.99 -8.46
C ILE A 14 -11.53 2.37 -8.16
N GLN A 15 -11.42 3.33 -9.08
CA GLN A 15 -11.96 4.68 -8.91
C GLN A 15 -13.49 4.66 -8.72
N GLU A 16 -14.21 3.85 -9.50
CA GLU A 16 -15.65 3.67 -9.32
C GLU A 16 -15.97 3.09 -7.94
N LEU A 17 -15.25 2.06 -7.51
CA LEU A 17 -15.48 1.42 -6.20
C LEU A 17 -15.21 2.37 -5.03
N LEU A 18 -14.26 3.30 -5.20
CA LEU A 18 -13.91 4.33 -4.22
C LEU A 18 -14.86 5.53 -4.25
N ALA A 19 -15.56 5.75 -5.36
CA ALA A 19 -16.45 6.90 -5.52
C ALA A 19 -17.58 6.87 -4.48
N PRO A 20 -17.99 8.05 -3.97
CA PRO A 20 -19.16 8.14 -3.11
C PRO A 20 -20.44 7.80 -3.88
N ASP A 21 -21.25 6.90 -3.33
CA ASP A 21 -22.57 6.54 -3.89
C ASP A 21 -23.65 7.20 -3.04
N ARG A 22 -24.55 7.96 -3.67
CA ARG A 22 -25.69 8.60 -3.02
C ARG A 22 -26.96 8.27 -3.79
N ASN A 23 -27.89 7.63 -3.12
CA ASN A 23 -29.22 7.36 -3.67
C ASN A 23 -30.29 7.70 -2.63
N TYR A 24 -31.55 7.40 -2.93
CA TYR A 24 -32.67 7.72 -2.04
C TYR A 24 -32.65 6.90 -0.73
N ILE A 25 -32.03 5.72 -0.73
CA ILE A 25 -31.95 4.82 0.42
C ILE A 25 -30.78 5.21 1.33
N ARG A 26 -29.62 5.57 0.75
CA ARG A 26 -28.37 5.65 1.50
C ARG A 26 -27.37 6.66 0.92
N ASN A 27 -26.44 7.08 1.77
CA ASN A 27 -25.19 7.73 1.39
C ASN A 27 -24.02 6.84 1.80
N ARG A 28 -23.23 6.39 0.82
CA ARG A 28 -22.00 5.61 1.01
C ARG A 28 -20.79 6.50 0.76
N LYS A 29 -19.79 6.44 1.65
CA LYS A 29 -18.50 7.09 1.47
C LYS A 29 -17.38 6.18 1.95
N VAL A 30 -16.31 6.08 1.18
CA VAL A 30 -15.06 5.43 1.63
C VAL A 30 -14.29 6.40 2.53
N LEU A 31 -13.93 5.94 3.73
CA LEU A 31 -13.12 6.70 4.69
C LEU A 31 -11.64 6.41 4.51
N GLN A 32 -11.29 5.15 4.27
CA GLN A 32 -9.93 4.69 4.02
C GLN A 32 -9.95 3.47 3.11
N HIS A 33 -8.90 3.27 2.34
CA HIS A 33 -8.74 2.09 1.50
C HIS A 33 -7.28 1.61 1.48
N ALA A 34 -7.09 0.34 1.12
CA ALA A 34 -5.79 -0.26 0.90
C ALA A 34 -5.91 -1.30 -0.21
N LEU A 35 -4.87 -1.40 -1.03
CA LEU A 35 -4.80 -2.37 -2.11
C LEU A 35 -3.70 -3.37 -1.81
N VAL A 36 -4.07 -4.65 -1.67
CA VAL A 36 -3.13 -5.75 -1.39
C VAL A 36 -3.28 -6.78 -2.50
N GLY A 37 -2.36 -6.74 -3.47
CA GLY A 37 -2.51 -7.51 -4.70
C GLY A 37 -3.82 -7.14 -5.39
N ASN A 38 -4.72 -8.11 -5.54
CA ASN A 38 -6.06 -7.95 -6.13
C ASN A 38 -7.19 -7.81 -5.09
N GLU A 39 -6.86 -7.54 -3.84
CA GLU A 39 -7.82 -7.26 -2.78
C GLU A 39 -7.87 -5.74 -2.54
N LEU A 40 -9.01 -5.12 -2.85
CA LEU A 40 -9.28 -3.73 -2.46
C LEU A 40 -10.06 -3.73 -1.14
N TRP A 41 -9.35 -3.42 -0.06
CA TRP A 41 -9.93 -3.26 1.27
C TRP A 41 -10.42 -1.83 1.46
N MET A 42 -11.61 -1.66 2.00
CA MET A 42 -12.20 -0.34 2.26
C MET A 42 -12.88 -0.29 3.63
N VAL A 43 -12.67 0.82 4.33
CA VAL A 43 -13.54 1.27 5.44
C VAL A 43 -14.62 2.15 4.84
N VAL A 44 -15.86 1.69 4.94
CA VAL A 44 -17.01 2.37 4.34
C VAL A 44 -17.91 2.91 5.44
N ARG A 45 -18.23 4.20 5.35
CA ARG A 45 -19.32 4.82 6.11
C ARG A 45 -20.59 4.81 5.29
N LEU A 46 -21.66 4.29 5.87
CA LEU A 46 -22.99 4.25 5.29
C LEU A 46 -23.96 4.99 6.20
N LYS A 47 -24.63 6.02 5.66
CA LYS A 47 -25.75 6.70 6.33
C LYS A 47 -27.04 6.31 5.64
N LEU A 48 -27.96 5.70 6.37
CA LEU A 48 -29.27 5.29 5.85
C LEU A 48 -30.27 6.44 5.96
N LYS A 49 -31.07 6.64 4.91
CA LYS A 49 -32.08 7.69 4.80
C LYS A 49 -33.50 7.20 5.05
N ILE A 50 -33.68 5.88 5.12
CA ILE A 50 -34.95 5.22 5.40
C ILE A 50 -34.73 4.13 6.46
N ALA A 51 -35.78 3.79 7.21
CA ALA A 51 -35.72 2.76 8.25
C ALA A 51 -35.83 1.34 7.68
N GLY A 52 -35.37 0.34 8.43
CA GLY A 52 -35.60 -1.09 8.13
C GLY A 52 -34.82 -1.68 6.95
N VAL A 53 -33.73 -1.03 6.53
CA VAL A 53 -32.87 -1.51 5.41
C VAL A 53 -31.80 -2.47 5.89
N VAL A 54 -31.19 -2.18 7.04
CA VAL A 54 -30.10 -2.97 7.63
C VAL A 54 -30.37 -3.08 9.13
N ASN A 55 -30.42 -4.29 9.68
CA ASN A 55 -30.52 -4.54 11.13
C ASN A 55 -31.59 -3.68 11.84
N ASP A 56 -32.77 -3.53 11.25
CA ASP A 56 -33.88 -2.71 11.79
C ASP A 56 -33.51 -1.25 12.12
N ASN A 57 -32.61 -0.66 11.31
CA ASN A 57 -32.14 0.71 11.50
C ASN A 57 -33.27 1.76 11.55
N ALA A 58 -33.03 2.84 12.31
CA ALA A 58 -33.79 4.06 12.23
C ALA A 58 -33.33 4.96 11.06
N VAL A 59 -34.15 5.94 10.71
CA VAL A 59 -33.79 6.95 9.71
C VAL A 59 -32.60 7.77 10.21
N GLY A 60 -31.55 7.87 9.41
CA GLY A 60 -30.36 8.66 9.73
C GLY A 60 -29.22 7.87 10.35
N ASP A 61 -29.45 6.60 10.72
CA ASP A 61 -28.44 5.72 11.29
C ASP A 61 -27.19 5.62 10.41
N VAL A 62 -26.06 5.54 11.10
CA VAL A 62 -24.73 5.52 10.47
C VAL A 62 -24.01 4.25 10.87
N TYR A 63 -23.49 3.54 9.88
CA TYR A 63 -22.70 2.33 10.04
C TYR A 63 -21.32 2.57 9.46
N THR A 64 -20.29 2.05 10.14
CA THR A 64 -18.93 2.02 9.60
C THR A 64 -18.45 0.58 9.59
N TYR A 65 -18.14 0.05 8.41
CA TYR A 65 -17.79 -1.37 8.25
C TYR A 65 -16.66 -1.56 7.25
N ILE A 66 -16.03 -2.74 7.32
CA ILE A 66 -14.98 -3.16 6.40
C ILE A 66 -15.59 -3.98 5.28
N VAL A 67 -15.14 -3.74 4.05
CA VAL A 67 -15.46 -4.56 2.88
C VAL A 67 -14.19 -4.86 2.09
N CYS A 68 -14.12 -6.07 1.54
CA CYS A 68 -13.10 -6.45 0.57
C CYS A 68 -13.74 -6.59 -0.80
N GLU A 69 -13.24 -5.86 -1.79
CA GLU A 69 -13.57 -6.07 -3.20
C GLU A 69 -12.44 -6.89 -3.84
N LEU A 70 -12.75 -8.12 -4.22
CA LEU A 70 -11.83 -8.94 -5.00
C LEU A 70 -11.85 -8.47 -6.44
N LEU A 71 -10.69 -8.19 -7.02
CA LEU A 71 -10.55 -7.72 -8.40
C LEU A 71 -10.06 -8.87 -9.29
N ALA A 72 -10.63 -9.03 -10.47
CA ALA A 72 -10.16 -10.00 -11.45
C ALA A 72 -10.28 -9.44 -12.87
N CYS A 73 -9.49 -10.00 -13.79
CA CYS A 73 -9.56 -9.73 -15.21
C CYS A 73 -9.98 -11.01 -15.94
N ALA A 74 -10.99 -10.92 -16.80
CA ALA A 74 -11.44 -11.99 -17.69
C ALA A 74 -11.81 -11.36 -19.05
N ASP A 75 -11.37 -11.99 -20.15
CA ASP A 75 -11.61 -11.51 -21.52
C ASP A 75 -11.26 -10.03 -21.76
N GLY A 76 -10.19 -9.56 -21.12
CA GLY A 76 -9.72 -8.17 -21.22
C GLY A 76 -10.56 -7.16 -20.45
N LEU A 77 -11.55 -7.61 -19.67
CA LEU A 77 -12.37 -6.77 -18.81
C LEU A 77 -12.06 -7.05 -17.34
N TRP A 78 -12.02 -5.98 -16.56
CA TRP A 78 -11.91 -5.99 -15.11
C TRP A 78 -13.28 -6.03 -14.48
N GLY A 79 -13.38 -6.85 -13.43
CA GLY A 79 -14.56 -7.03 -12.63
C GLY A 79 -14.24 -7.16 -11.16
N HIS A 80 -15.26 -7.02 -10.33
CA HIS A 80 -15.11 -7.13 -8.89
C HIS A 80 -16.14 -8.08 -8.25
N LYS A 81 -15.81 -8.54 -7.06
CA LYS A 81 -16.72 -9.28 -6.18
C LYS A 81 -16.60 -8.78 -4.76
N SER A 82 -17.72 -8.27 -4.23
CA SER A 82 -17.80 -7.77 -2.86
C SER A 82 -17.89 -8.90 -1.85
N ILE A 83 -16.99 -8.89 -0.88
CA ILE A 83 -16.93 -9.81 0.25
C ILE A 83 -17.10 -8.97 1.53
N PRO A 84 -18.32 -8.93 2.10
CA PRO A 84 -18.54 -8.22 3.34
C PRO A 84 -17.96 -9.01 4.51
N GLU A 85 -17.53 -8.28 5.52
CA GLU A 85 -16.95 -8.83 6.75
C GLU A 85 -17.79 -9.93 7.42
N LYS A 86 -19.13 -9.83 7.36
CA LYS A 86 -20.05 -10.83 7.90
C LYS A 86 -19.87 -12.24 7.33
N MET A 87 -19.32 -12.36 6.12
CA MET A 87 -19.08 -13.66 5.49
C MET A 87 -17.82 -14.34 6.02
N GLY A 88 -17.08 -13.69 6.93
CA GLY A 88 -15.79 -14.18 7.42
C GLY A 88 -14.82 -14.37 6.27
N PRO A 89 -14.33 -13.29 5.61
CA PRO A 89 -13.51 -13.45 4.43
C PRO A 89 -12.33 -14.38 4.75
N PHE A 90 -12.11 -15.40 3.92
CA PHE A 90 -10.88 -16.22 3.96
C PHE A 90 -9.63 -15.41 3.52
N TYR A 91 -9.74 -14.08 3.51
CA TYR A 91 -8.73 -13.11 3.10
C TYR A 91 -8.33 -12.28 4.31
N TYR A 92 -7.01 -12.08 4.45
CA TYR A 92 -6.41 -11.45 5.62
C TYR A 92 -5.38 -10.37 5.22
N GLY A 93 -5.56 -9.77 4.04
CA GLY A 93 -4.79 -8.61 3.59
C GLY A 93 -5.23 -7.28 4.22
N CYS A 94 -6.35 -7.24 4.94
CA CYS A 94 -6.87 -6.02 5.55
C CYS A 94 -5.85 -5.37 6.50
N PRO A 95 -5.56 -4.06 6.39
CA PRO A 95 -4.73 -3.36 7.36
C PRO A 95 -5.31 -3.39 8.76
N LEU A 96 -4.46 -3.51 9.78
CA LEU A 96 -4.91 -3.71 11.16
C LEU A 96 -5.62 -2.48 11.74
N HIS A 97 -5.19 -1.27 11.36
CA HIS A 97 -5.79 -0.01 11.82
C HIS A 97 -7.21 0.22 11.30
N PHE A 98 -7.67 -0.51 10.28
CA PHE A 98 -9.07 -0.45 9.86
C PHE A 98 -10.02 -0.95 10.95
N LEU A 99 -9.54 -1.87 11.80
CA LEU A 99 -10.30 -2.38 12.93
C LEU A 99 -10.58 -1.28 13.98
N ASP A 100 -9.68 -0.33 14.13
CA ASP A 100 -9.80 0.76 15.10
C ASP A 100 -10.82 1.82 14.64
N ILE A 101 -10.99 1.95 13.32
CA ILE A 101 -12.00 2.83 12.70
C ILE A 101 -13.38 2.17 12.67
N THR A 102 -13.44 0.84 12.83
CA THR A 102 -14.67 0.04 12.75
C THR A 102 -14.88 -0.82 14.01
N PRO A 103 -15.12 -0.18 15.18
CA PRO A 103 -15.27 -0.89 16.44
C PRO A 103 -16.51 -1.80 16.45
N ASP A 104 -17.58 -1.40 15.76
CA ASP A 104 -18.86 -2.12 15.67
C ASP A 104 -18.86 -3.25 14.64
N GLY A 105 -17.70 -3.89 14.47
CA GLY A 105 -17.49 -5.00 13.58
C GLY A 105 -18.42 -6.18 13.81
N ASN A 106 -18.98 -6.73 12.75
CA ASN A 106 -19.97 -7.82 12.82
C ASN A 106 -19.35 -9.23 12.80
N ASN A 107 -18.03 -9.37 12.60
CA ASN A 107 -17.34 -10.66 12.67
C ASN A 107 -16.12 -10.62 13.60
N LEU A 108 -16.34 -11.00 14.87
CA LEU A 108 -15.32 -11.02 15.91
C LEU A 108 -14.23 -12.08 15.64
N GLU A 109 -14.61 -13.24 15.11
CA GLU A 109 -13.68 -14.33 14.82
C GLU A 109 -12.69 -13.93 13.72
N TRP A 110 -13.18 -13.35 12.62
CA TRP A 110 -12.34 -12.86 11.55
C TRP A 110 -11.40 -11.75 12.03
N ARG A 111 -11.87 -10.81 12.86
CA ARG A 111 -11.01 -9.78 13.46
C ARG A 111 -9.91 -10.36 14.33
N ALA A 112 -10.24 -11.34 15.18
CA ALA A 112 -9.27 -12.02 16.03
C ALA A 112 -8.21 -12.73 15.17
N LYS A 113 -8.65 -13.45 14.13
CA LYS A 113 -7.75 -14.14 13.21
C LYS A 113 -6.88 -13.20 12.40
N LEU A 114 -7.42 -12.05 11.96
CA LEU A 114 -6.65 -11.00 11.27
C LEU A 114 -5.55 -10.45 12.19
N ARG A 115 -5.87 -10.14 13.46
CA ARG A 115 -4.89 -9.69 14.46
C ARG A 115 -3.77 -10.71 14.65
N GLU A 116 -4.12 -11.99 14.73
CA GLU A 116 -3.14 -13.08 14.85
C GLU A 116 -2.21 -13.16 13.62
N ILE A 117 -2.78 -13.14 12.41
CA ILE A 117 -2.00 -13.19 11.17
C ILE A 117 -1.06 -11.99 11.05
N HIS A 118 -1.52 -10.79 11.41
CA HIS A 118 -0.65 -9.61 11.44
C HIS A 118 0.45 -9.73 12.50
N ARG A 119 0.17 -10.31 13.66
CA ARG A 119 1.20 -10.58 14.67
C ARG A 119 2.25 -11.57 14.18
N GLN A 120 1.84 -12.59 13.42
CA GLN A 120 2.73 -13.60 12.83
C GLN A 120 3.51 -13.07 11.62
N ARG A 121 2.91 -12.16 10.85
CA ARG A 121 3.55 -11.49 9.70
C ARG A 121 4.40 -10.30 10.10
N ALA A 122 4.22 -9.77 11.31
CA ALA A 122 5.14 -8.80 11.86
C ALA A 122 6.52 -9.48 11.91
N PRO A 123 7.53 -8.94 11.23
CA PRO A 123 8.88 -9.46 11.38
C PRO A 123 9.22 -9.41 12.87
N ALA A 124 9.87 -10.44 13.39
CA ALA A 124 10.31 -10.53 14.79
C ALA A 124 11.31 -9.41 15.19
N HIS A 125 11.57 -8.45 14.30
CA HIS A 125 12.20 -7.17 14.58
C HIS A 125 11.58 -6.10 13.67
N SER A 126 10.78 -5.20 14.22
CA SER A 126 11.04 -3.75 14.18
C SER A 126 9.86 -2.95 14.74
N VAL A 127 10.25 -1.96 15.53
CA VAL A 127 9.40 -0.93 16.11
C VAL A 127 8.87 -0.04 14.97
N GLN A 128 7.55 0.04 14.85
CA GLN A 128 6.78 1.25 14.49
C GLN A 128 7.42 2.22 13.48
N GLU A 129 7.39 1.91 12.19
CA GLU A 129 7.64 2.92 11.15
C GLU A 129 6.37 3.71 10.85
N ARG A 130 6.32 4.92 11.40
CA ARG A 130 5.57 6.02 10.77
C ARG A 130 6.19 6.25 9.40
N ASP A 131 5.35 6.62 8.45
CA ASP A 131 5.70 7.09 7.10
C ASP A 131 6.45 8.45 7.19
N THR A 132 7.57 8.49 7.90
CA THR A 132 8.44 9.67 8.04
C THR A 132 9.66 9.46 7.17
N ALA A 133 9.57 9.90 5.91
CA ALA A 133 10.77 10.12 5.10
C ALA A 133 11.71 11.07 5.88
N LEU A 134 12.95 10.63 6.12
CA LEU A 134 13.97 11.38 6.85
C LEU A 134 14.40 12.65 6.09
N PHE A 135 14.29 12.63 4.77
CA PHE A 135 14.67 13.72 3.87
C PHE A 135 13.85 13.70 2.57
N PRO A 136 13.72 14.84 1.86
CA PRO A 136 13.09 14.88 0.54
C PRO A 136 13.98 14.22 -0.53
N THR A 137 13.39 13.57 -1.54
CA THR A 137 14.15 12.96 -2.66
C THR A 137 14.53 13.93 -3.77
N GLY A 138 14.00 15.15 -3.74
CA GLY A 138 14.13 16.07 -4.88
C GLY A 138 13.70 15.41 -6.20
N LYS A 139 14.45 15.67 -7.28
CA LYS A 139 14.25 15.07 -8.58
C LYS A 139 14.83 13.65 -8.62
N VAL A 140 13.99 12.66 -8.88
CA VAL A 140 14.43 11.29 -9.07
C VAL A 140 14.87 11.07 -10.52
N VAL A 141 16.09 10.54 -10.70
CA VAL A 141 16.64 10.13 -11.99
C VAL A 141 17.16 8.70 -11.90
N ILE A 142 17.15 7.98 -13.02
CA ILE A 142 17.67 6.62 -13.09
C ILE A 142 18.56 6.47 -14.32
N THR A 143 19.61 5.65 -14.22
CA THR A 143 20.49 5.37 -15.36
C THR A 143 19.77 4.53 -16.41
N ARG A 144 20.34 4.50 -17.62
CA ARG A 144 19.80 3.73 -18.74
C ARG A 144 19.67 2.25 -18.40
N ALA A 145 20.67 1.66 -17.75
CA ALA A 145 20.67 0.26 -17.37
C ALA A 145 19.56 -0.06 -16.36
N VAL A 146 19.40 0.79 -15.33
CA VAL A 146 18.28 0.65 -14.37
C VAL A 146 16.94 0.79 -15.08
N TYR A 147 16.77 1.79 -15.96
CA TYR A 147 15.53 1.96 -16.74
C TYR A 147 15.16 0.72 -17.56
N GLU A 148 16.14 0.04 -18.14
CA GLU A 148 15.90 -1.22 -18.88
C GLU A 148 15.40 -2.35 -17.98
N LEU A 149 15.96 -2.49 -16.77
CA LEU A 149 15.49 -3.47 -15.79
C LEU A 149 14.06 -3.16 -15.33
N VAL A 150 13.73 -1.88 -15.16
CA VAL A 150 12.36 -1.44 -14.84
C VAL A 150 11.40 -1.77 -15.97
N CYS A 151 11.77 -1.49 -17.23
CA CYS A 151 10.94 -1.82 -18.41
C CYS A 151 10.69 -3.32 -18.56
N ARG A 152 11.66 -4.16 -18.16
CA ARG A 152 11.53 -5.62 -18.15
C ARG A 152 10.74 -6.15 -16.94
N GLY A 153 10.34 -5.28 -16.00
CA GLY A 153 9.64 -5.66 -14.78
C GLY A 153 10.51 -6.41 -13.75
N LEU A 154 11.83 -6.36 -13.90
CA LEU A 154 12.77 -7.06 -13.03
C LEU A 154 13.11 -6.26 -11.76
N VAL A 155 12.97 -4.94 -11.81
CA VAL A 155 13.26 -4.03 -10.70
C VAL A 155 12.11 -3.05 -10.53
N ASN A 156 11.60 -2.91 -9.30
CA ASN A 156 10.66 -1.86 -8.94
C ASN A 156 11.41 -0.73 -8.19
N PRO A 157 11.68 0.43 -8.82
CA PRO A 157 12.49 1.48 -8.22
C PRO A 157 11.84 2.11 -6.99
N TYR A 158 10.51 2.09 -6.92
CA TYR A 158 9.76 2.65 -5.79
C TYR A 158 10.06 1.94 -4.46
N GLN A 159 10.31 0.63 -4.51
CA GLN A 159 10.66 -0.15 -3.31
C GLN A 159 11.97 0.34 -2.69
N TYR A 160 12.99 0.57 -3.51
CA TYR A 160 14.32 0.96 -3.04
C TYR A 160 14.38 2.43 -2.63
N LEU A 161 13.65 3.30 -3.34
CA LEU A 161 13.47 4.70 -2.94
C LEU A 161 12.82 4.84 -1.57
N ARG A 162 11.76 4.07 -1.30
CA ARG A 162 11.07 4.10 0.01
C ARG A 162 12.00 3.69 1.16
N ARG A 163 12.82 2.66 0.94
CA ARG A 163 13.81 2.22 1.92
C ARG A 163 14.86 3.30 2.17
N HIS A 164 15.38 3.91 1.10
CA HIS A 164 16.40 4.96 1.19
C HIS A 164 15.90 6.17 1.99
N VAL A 165 14.69 6.66 1.70
CA VAL A 165 14.13 7.81 2.44
C VAL A 165 13.75 7.48 3.88
N ALA A 166 13.46 6.21 4.19
CA ALA A 166 13.22 5.78 5.56
C ALA A 166 14.52 5.61 6.37
N GLY A 167 15.69 5.77 5.74
CA GLY A 167 16.99 5.53 6.37
C GLY A 167 17.40 4.06 6.42
N ASP A 168 16.72 3.18 5.68
CA ASP A 168 17.19 1.84 5.41
C ASP A 168 18.25 1.90 4.31
N TRP A 169 19.52 1.95 4.72
CA TRP A 169 20.67 2.06 3.83
C TRP A 169 21.03 0.74 3.09
N GLY A 170 20.31 -0.35 3.38
CA GLY A 170 20.54 -1.65 2.77
C GLY A 170 21.85 -2.32 3.19
N ASP A 171 22.55 -2.87 2.20
CA ASP A 171 23.75 -3.72 2.31
C ASP A 171 25.03 -2.87 2.45
N LEU A 172 25.03 -1.92 3.38
CA LEU A 172 26.19 -1.14 3.80
C LEU A 172 26.74 -1.63 5.15
N CYS A 173 28.05 -1.44 5.37
CA CYS A 173 28.66 -1.69 6.68
C CYS A 173 28.23 -0.62 7.70
N ASP A 174 28.48 -0.87 8.98
CA ASP A 174 28.02 0.02 10.06
C ASP A 174 28.72 1.39 9.99
N GLU A 175 29.96 1.45 9.51
CA GLU A 175 30.71 2.69 9.29
C GLU A 175 30.07 3.58 8.19
N ASP A 176 29.67 2.97 7.07
CA ASP A 176 29.02 3.68 5.97
C ASP A 176 27.62 4.16 6.38
N LYS A 177 26.90 3.37 7.17
CA LYS A 177 25.61 3.77 7.75
C LYS A 177 25.77 4.94 8.71
N ALA A 178 26.81 4.94 9.53
CA ALA A 178 27.13 6.07 10.41
C ALA A 178 27.46 7.34 9.62
N THR A 179 28.14 7.20 8.49
CA THR A 179 28.44 8.30 7.56
C THR A 179 27.16 8.91 6.98
N ASN A 180 26.19 8.08 6.56
CA ASN A 180 24.88 8.58 6.13
C ASN A 180 24.13 9.34 7.23
N LEU A 181 24.21 8.85 8.47
CA LEU A 181 23.55 9.52 9.61
C LEU A 181 24.15 10.91 9.87
N MET A 182 25.48 11.04 9.83
CA MET A 182 26.14 12.35 9.93
C MET A 182 25.78 13.27 8.77
N ALA A 183 25.74 12.71 7.55
CA ALA A 183 25.42 13.43 6.34
C ALA A 183 23.98 13.99 6.30
N LEU A 184 23.05 13.45 7.10
CA LEU A 184 21.70 14.00 7.23
C LEU A 184 21.71 15.43 7.78
N ASP A 185 22.53 15.70 8.79
CA ASP A 185 22.63 17.01 9.44
C ASP A 185 23.64 17.94 8.73
N GLU A 186 24.71 17.38 8.15
CA GLU A 186 25.80 18.15 7.55
C GLU A 186 25.62 18.46 6.05
N HIS A 187 24.44 18.18 5.48
CA HIS A 187 24.18 18.29 4.04
C HIS A 187 25.18 17.48 3.18
N GLY A 188 25.65 16.35 3.69
CA GLY A 188 26.51 15.41 2.97
C GLY A 188 25.71 14.51 2.03
N GLN A 189 26.36 13.94 1.01
CA GLN A 189 25.71 12.97 0.11
C GLN A 189 25.26 11.72 0.88
N LEU A 190 24.08 11.19 0.55
CA LEU A 190 23.56 9.95 1.11
C LEU A 190 23.68 8.82 0.10
N PHE A 191 24.00 7.62 0.58
CA PHE A 191 24.20 6.45 -0.25
C PHE A 191 23.47 5.24 0.33
N SER A 192 22.76 4.48 -0.51
CA SER A 192 22.28 3.14 -0.19
C SER A 192 22.73 2.15 -1.23
N SER A 193 22.99 0.92 -0.80
CA SER A 193 23.25 -0.22 -1.68
C SER A 193 22.23 -1.32 -1.39
N TYR A 194 21.55 -1.84 -2.41
CA TYR A 194 20.58 -2.92 -2.26
C TYR A 194 20.89 -4.09 -3.18
N GLY A 195 20.82 -5.31 -2.65
CA GLY A 195 20.76 -6.51 -3.46
C GLY A 195 19.54 -6.52 -4.38
N ILE A 196 19.77 -6.84 -5.66
CA ILE A 196 18.69 -7.07 -6.63
C ILE A 196 18.83 -8.49 -7.21
N PRO A 197 17.72 -9.25 -7.33
CA PRO A 197 17.76 -10.63 -7.81
C PRO A 197 17.76 -10.67 -9.35
N VAL A 198 18.73 -10.01 -9.98
CA VAL A 198 18.85 -9.92 -11.45
C VAL A 198 20.13 -10.59 -11.90
N GLU A 199 20.02 -11.48 -12.88
CA GLU A 199 21.18 -12.13 -13.48
C GLU A 199 22.07 -11.10 -14.18
N GLY A 200 23.35 -11.02 -13.78
CA GLY A 200 24.32 -10.04 -14.31
C GLY A 200 24.34 -8.68 -13.60
N ALA A 201 23.41 -8.39 -12.69
CA ALA A 201 23.43 -7.19 -11.85
C ALA A 201 22.98 -7.55 -10.43
N SER A 202 23.92 -7.62 -9.48
CA SER A 202 23.61 -8.05 -8.10
C SER A 202 23.25 -6.92 -7.16
N LYS A 203 23.51 -5.67 -7.55
CA LYS A 203 23.31 -4.49 -6.70
C LYS A 203 22.66 -3.34 -7.46
N LEU A 204 21.86 -2.58 -6.73
CA LEU A 204 21.32 -1.28 -7.11
C LEU A 204 21.79 -0.25 -6.09
N TRP A 205 22.37 0.84 -6.58
CA TRP A 205 22.79 1.97 -5.76
C TRP A 205 21.76 3.09 -5.84
N VAL A 206 21.52 3.74 -4.71
CA VAL A 206 20.65 4.91 -4.60
C VAL A 206 21.45 6.02 -3.92
N ILE A 207 21.66 7.12 -4.63
CA ILE A 207 22.47 8.25 -4.15
C ILE A 207 21.58 9.48 -4.09
N THR A 208 21.57 10.20 -2.97
CA THR A 208 20.92 11.51 -2.85
C THR A 208 21.97 12.58 -2.59
N GLU A 209 21.97 13.62 -3.42
CA GLU A 209 22.93 14.73 -3.30
C GLU A 209 22.81 15.46 -1.95
N GLY A 210 23.88 16.14 -1.54
CA GLY A 210 23.97 16.81 -0.25
C GLY A 210 22.86 17.83 0.02
N ASP A 211 22.48 18.57 -1.02
CA ASP A 211 21.39 19.54 -1.01
C ASP A 211 19.99 18.90 -1.17
N ARG A 212 19.92 17.57 -1.29
CA ARG A 212 18.71 16.77 -1.52
C ARG A 212 17.95 17.15 -2.79
N SER A 213 18.60 17.81 -3.76
CA SER A 213 17.97 18.26 -5.00
C SER A 213 17.71 17.13 -5.98
N VAL A 214 18.53 16.08 -5.94
CA VAL A 214 18.49 14.95 -6.88
C VAL A 214 18.74 13.64 -6.14
N THR A 215 17.93 12.63 -6.44
CA THR A 215 18.17 11.23 -6.08
C THR A 215 18.37 10.40 -7.34
N THR A 216 19.52 9.75 -7.46
CA THR A 216 19.90 8.93 -8.62
C THR A 216 19.87 7.45 -8.25
N LEU A 217 19.20 6.62 -9.07
CA LEU A 217 19.34 5.17 -8.99
C LEU A 217 20.20 4.67 -10.14
N LEU A 218 21.22 3.90 -9.83
CA LEU A 218 22.19 3.39 -10.80
C LEU A 218 22.69 2.00 -10.45
N LEU A 219 23.22 1.27 -11.43
CA LEU A 219 23.99 0.06 -11.17
C LEU A 219 25.44 0.43 -10.83
N PRO A 220 26.18 -0.39 -10.07
CA PRO A 220 27.60 -0.11 -9.80
C PRO A 220 28.46 0.04 -11.06
N SER A 221 28.03 -0.52 -12.19
CA SER A 221 28.70 -0.38 -13.49
C SER A 221 28.50 0.97 -14.16
N ASP A 222 27.53 1.76 -13.70
CA ASP A 222 27.20 3.08 -14.24
C ASP A 222 27.85 4.24 -13.46
N TYR A 223 28.59 3.92 -12.38
CA TYR A 223 29.34 4.86 -11.55
C TYR A 223 30.82 4.85 -11.95
#